data_AF-A0A9N9E3L5-F1
#
_entry.id   AF-A0A9N9E3L5-F1
#
_cell.length_a   1.000
_cell.length_b   1.000
_cell.length_c   1.000
_cell.angle_alpha   90.00
_cell.angle_beta   90.00
_cell.angle_gamma   90.00
#
_symmetry.space_group_name_H-M   'P 1'
#
loop_
_entity.id
_entity.type
_entity.pdbx_description
1 polymer ?
#
loop_
_entity_poly.entity_id
_entity_poly.type
_entity_poly.pdbx_seq_one_letter_code
_entity_poly.pdbx_strand_id
1 'polypeptide(L)'
;HQFVFPQQSIMQQIGVSEASYGTYIMHPCFIELLTELEGHLLYEPGEVILSSIKSCCERRKYEPFEQKADGRFLARLKRSRIEIGHLEMSGGYGHREIPRSTWDGCCKGSLGNMYMLEEIGERYHKVSPKSFANTYVFFVHTYEDKIEIWQMHNCARGILQWERTHKAIVPICYEEQKTHLFDFVILLWDLK
;
A
#
# COMPACT_ATOMS: atom_id res chain seq x y z
N HIS A 1 4.74 22.90 8.97
CA HIS A 1 3.50 22.56 8.25
C HIS A 1 3.71 22.86 6.77
N GLN A 2 3.88 21.83 5.95
CA GLN A 2 3.91 21.95 4.49
C GLN A 2 2.49 21.61 4.02
N PHE A 3 1.85 22.49 3.27
CA PHE A 3 0.52 22.22 2.73
C PHE A 3 0.64 21.08 1.71
N VAL A 4 -0.10 19.98 1.90
CA VAL A 4 -0.08 18.81 1.02
C VAL A 4 -0.58 19.17 -0.40
N PHE A 5 -1.46 20.18 -0.51
CA PHE A 5 -2.03 20.66 -1.77
C PHE A 5 -1.92 22.19 -1.90
N PRO A 6 -0.74 22.75 -2.20
CA PRO A 6 -0.60 24.19 -2.40
C PRO A 6 -1.14 24.61 -3.78
N GLN A 7 -1.55 25.88 -3.90
CA GLN A 7 -2.08 26.44 -5.15
C GLN A 7 -1.07 26.37 -6.31
N GLN A 8 0.22 26.54 -6.00
CA GLN A 8 1.34 26.28 -6.89
C GLN A 8 2.26 25.23 -6.25
N SER A 9 2.47 24.11 -6.94
CA SER A 9 3.32 23.02 -6.47
C SER A 9 4.31 22.64 -7.54
N ILE A 10 5.55 22.29 -7.14
CA ILE A 10 6.48 21.61 -8.04
C ILE A 10 5.88 20.29 -8.56
N MET A 11 4.91 19.72 -7.84
CA MET A 11 4.13 18.54 -8.26
C MET A 11 3.24 18.79 -9.49
N GLN A 12 2.98 20.04 -9.86
CA GLN A 12 2.21 20.40 -11.07
C GLN A 12 3.08 20.47 -12.33
N GLN A 13 4.40 20.31 -12.21
CA GLN A 13 5.29 20.34 -13.37
C GLN A 13 5.25 19.01 -14.14
N ILE A 14 5.47 19.07 -15.46
CA ILE A 14 5.63 17.87 -16.27
C ILE A 14 6.94 17.18 -15.86
N GLY A 15 6.90 15.86 -15.67
CA GLY A 15 8.12 15.08 -15.41
C GLY A 15 8.52 15.01 -13.94
N VAL A 16 7.60 15.22 -13.00
CA VAL A 16 7.86 15.05 -11.56
C VAL A 16 8.39 13.64 -11.31
N SER A 17 9.52 13.52 -10.60
CA SER A 17 10.07 12.21 -10.28
C SER A 17 9.20 11.48 -9.27
N GLU A 18 9.18 10.15 -9.37
CA GLU A 18 8.52 9.25 -8.42
C GLU A 18 8.95 9.51 -6.98
N ALA A 19 10.25 9.70 -6.74
CA ALA A 19 10.78 10.05 -5.43
C ALA A 19 10.19 11.36 -4.88
N SER A 20 10.01 12.38 -5.74
CA SER A 20 9.39 13.64 -5.31
C SER A 20 7.90 13.46 -5.05
N TYR A 21 7.20 12.72 -5.92
CA TYR A 21 5.79 12.39 -5.72
C TYR A 21 5.53 11.64 -4.40
N GLY A 22 6.36 10.63 -4.12
CA GLY A 22 6.37 9.92 -2.84
C GLY A 22 6.60 10.85 -1.66
N THR A 23 7.69 11.62 -1.71
CA THR A 23 8.13 12.49 -0.60
C THR A 23 7.14 13.60 -0.27
N TYR A 24 6.55 14.24 -1.27
CA TYR A 24 5.73 15.44 -1.07
C TYR A 24 4.24 15.16 -0.97
N ILE A 25 3.74 14.06 -1.53
CA ILE A 25 2.30 13.75 -1.58
C ILE A 25 2.00 12.45 -0.83
N MET A 26 2.51 11.32 -1.32
CA MET A 26 2.02 10.01 -0.88
C MET A 26 2.43 9.66 0.55
N HIS A 27 3.72 9.73 0.87
CA HIS A 27 4.20 9.39 2.22
C HIS A 27 3.61 10.30 3.29
N PRO A 28 3.55 11.65 3.11
CA PRO A 28 2.87 12.52 4.06
C PRO A 28 1.40 12.16 4.28
N CYS A 29 0.65 11.83 3.21
CA CYS A 29 -0.76 11.43 3.35
C CYS A 29 -0.91 10.21 4.27
N PHE A 30 -0.10 9.16 4.09
CA PHE A 30 -0.20 7.96 4.92
C PHE A 30 0.32 8.19 6.35
N ILE A 31 1.36 9.00 6.53
CA ILE A 31 1.88 9.33 7.86
C ILE A 31 0.80 10.09 8.66
N GLU A 32 0.21 11.12 8.08
CA GLU A 32 -0.84 11.91 8.74
C GLU A 32 -2.09 11.06 9.03
N LEU A 33 -2.53 10.25 8.05
CA LEU A 33 -3.67 9.35 8.21
C LEU A 33 -3.53 8.40 9.41
N LEU A 34 -2.34 7.80 9.59
CA LEU A 34 -2.12 6.81 10.63
C LEU A 34 -1.67 7.42 11.97
N THR A 35 -1.27 8.69 12.00
CA THR A 35 -0.85 9.36 13.25
C THR A 35 -1.99 9.40 14.27
N GLU A 36 -3.25 9.45 13.82
CA GLU A 36 -4.43 9.44 14.68
C GLU A 36 -4.78 8.06 15.27
N LEU A 37 -4.17 6.96 14.81
CA LEU A 37 -4.55 5.59 15.19
C LEU A 37 -3.82 5.07 16.46
N GLU A 38 -3.53 5.97 17.40
CA GLU A 38 -2.94 5.70 18.74
C GLU A 38 -1.75 4.71 18.73
N GLY A 39 -0.96 4.70 17.65
CA GLY A 39 0.22 3.83 17.52
C GLY A 39 -0.06 2.34 17.31
N HIS A 40 -1.29 1.96 16.99
CA HIS A 40 -1.65 0.59 16.59
C HIS A 40 -1.26 0.26 15.16
N LEU A 41 -1.26 1.25 14.28
CA LEU A 41 -0.80 1.14 12.90
C LEU A 41 0.42 2.04 12.69
N LEU A 42 1.36 1.56 11.89
CA LEU A 42 2.58 2.27 11.54
C LEU A 42 2.75 2.22 10.03
N TYR A 43 3.22 3.33 9.47
CA TYR A 43 3.66 3.38 8.08
C TYR A 43 5.15 3.69 8.03
N GLU A 44 5.89 2.91 7.25
CA GLU A 44 7.31 3.10 7.02
C GLU A 44 7.51 3.43 5.53
N PRO A 45 7.87 4.68 5.18
CA PRO A 45 8.11 5.09 3.79
C PRO A 45 9.49 4.68 3.28
N GLY A 46 9.61 4.63 1.95
CA GLY A 46 10.86 4.36 1.23
C GLY A 46 11.01 2.91 0.80
N GLU A 47 12.14 2.62 0.17
CA GLU A 47 12.52 1.29 -0.37
C GLU A 47 12.70 0.25 0.74
N VAL A 48 11.60 -0.36 1.18
CA VAL A 48 11.55 -1.32 2.28
C VAL A 48 11.44 -2.75 1.77
N ILE A 49 12.26 -3.64 2.31
CA ILE A 49 12.18 -5.08 2.01
C ILE A 49 11.02 -5.69 2.80
N LEU A 50 10.14 -6.41 2.10
CA LEU A 50 9.02 -7.14 2.71
C LEU A 50 9.52 -8.38 3.45
N SER A 51 9.41 -8.36 4.78
CA SER A 51 9.92 -9.42 5.67
C SER A 51 9.09 -10.70 5.62
N SER A 52 7.80 -10.58 5.31
CA SER A 52 6.89 -11.72 5.09
C SER A 52 7.39 -12.67 4.00
N ILE A 53 7.85 -12.13 2.86
CA ILE A 53 8.42 -12.92 1.76
C ILE A 53 9.66 -13.66 2.22
N LYS A 54 10.61 -12.94 2.82
CA LYS A 54 11.86 -13.52 3.32
C LYS A 54 11.58 -14.67 4.29
N SER A 55 10.71 -14.44 5.28
CA SER A 55 10.39 -15.44 6.30
C SER A 55 9.70 -16.68 5.70
N CYS A 56 8.78 -16.50 4.75
CA CYS A 56 8.12 -17.62 4.07
C CYS A 56 9.10 -18.43 3.24
N CYS A 57 9.97 -17.79 2.45
CA CYS A 57 10.98 -18.46 1.63
C CYS A 57 11.96 -19.27 2.49
N GLU A 58 12.44 -18.69 3.60
CA GLU A 58 13.31 -19.38 4.58
C GLU A 58 12.62 -20.62 5.16
N ARG A 59 11.34 -20.51 5.56
CA ARG A 59 10.56 -21.66 6.07
C ARG A 59 10.38 -22.76 5.02
N ARG A 60 10.11 -22.39 3.77
CA ARG A 60 9.90 -23.33 2.66
C ARG A 60 11.18 -23.90 2.05
N LYS A 61 12.35 -23.40 2.47
CA LYS A 61 13.66 -23.72 1.89
C LYS A 61 13.71 -23.44 0.39
N TYR A 62 13.06 -22.36 -0.03
CA TYR A 62 13.18 -21.84 -1.40
C TYR A 62 14.37 -20.90 -1.49
N GLU A 63 14.88 -20.73 -2.71
CA GLU A 63 15.85 -19.68 -2.98
C GLU A 63 15.23 -18.33 -2.60
N PRO A 64 15.85 -17.58 -1.67
CA PRO A 64 15.29 -16.33 -1.22
C PRO A 64 15.32 -15.32 -2.36
N PHE A 65 14.22 -14.58 -2.52
CA PHE A 65 14.18 -13.38 -3.33
C PHE A 65 13.69 -12.23 -2.46
N GLU A 66 14.11 -11.02 -2.83
CA GLU A 66 13.70 -9.80 -2.15
C GLU A 66 12.68 -9.07 -3.01
N GLN A 67 11.57 -8.66 -2.39
CA GLN A 67 10.69 -7.64 -2.95
C GLN A 67 10.85 -6.38 -2.12
N LYS A 68 11.22 -5.30 -2.78
CA LYS A 68 11.19 -3.96 -2.23
C LYS A 68 9.87 -3.31 -2.58
N ALA A 69 9.33 -2.55 -1.64
CA ALA A 69 8.15 -1.72 -1.81
C ALA A 69 8.51 -0.26 -1.47
N ASP A 70 7.76 0.70 -2.00
CA ASP A 70 7.92 2.14 -1.72
C ASP A 70 7.44 2.55 -0.33
N GLY A 71 6.74 1.64 0.35
CA GLY A 71 6.42 1.77 1.76
C GLY A 71 5.67 0.55 2.25
N ARG A 72 5.60 0.39 3.58
CA ARG A 72 4.86 -0.71 4.20
C ARG A 72 4.03 -0.26 5.38
N PHE A 73 2.92 -0.96 5.56
CA PHE A 73 1.97 -0.78 6.65
C PHE A 73 2.13 -1.91 7.64
N LEU A 74 2.28 -1.56 8.92
CA LEU A 74 2.51 -2.50 10.01
C LEU A 74 1.43 -2.36 11.07
N ALA A 75 0.84 -3.48 11.48
CA ALA A 75 0.09 -3.58 12.71
C ALA A 75 1.05 -3.78 13.90
N ARG A 76 0.97 -2.89 14.88
CA ARG A 76 1.68 -3.00 16.16
C ARG A 76 0.84 -3.81 17.13
N LEU A 77 1.37 -4.98 17.49
CA LEU A 77 0.83 -5.85 18.53
C LEU A 77 1.75 -5.79 19.76
N LYS A 78 1.28 -6.27 20.91
CA LYS A 78 1.95 -6.09 22.22
C LYS A 78 3.45 -6.42 22.22
N ARG A 79 3.90 -7.39 21.41
CA ARG A 79 5.31 -7.84 21.33
C ARG A 79 5.83 -8.03 19.90
N SER A 80 5.08 -7.59 18.90
CA SER A 80 5.44 -7.83 17.49
C SER A 80 4.89 -6.76 16.56
N ARG A 81 5.48 -6.68 15.37
CA ARG A 81 4.95 -5.93 14.25
C ARG A 81 4.65 -6.90 13.12
N ILE A 82 3.56 -6.64 12.41
CA ILE A 82 3.08 -7.51 11.33
C ILE A 82 2.80 -6.67 10.12
N GLU A 83 3.35 -7.08 8.99
CA GLU A 83 3.05 -6.49 7.68
C GLU A 83 1.61 -6.79 7.32
N ILE A 84 0.81 -5.74 7.14
CA ILE A 84 -0.60 -5.82 6.76
C ILE A 84 -0.90 -5.15 5.42
N GLY A 85 0.09 -4.48 4.85
CA GLY A 85 0.01 -3.96 3.50
C GLY A 85 1.29 -3.26 3.05
N HIS A 86 1.32 -2.87 1.77
CA HIS A 86 2.45 -2.17 1.16
C HIS A 86 2.00 -1.22 0.05
N LEU A 87 2.91 -0.31 -0.33
CA LEU A 87 2.74 0.70 -1.36
C LEU A 87 3.72 0.43 -2.51
N GLU A 88 3.23 0.52 -3.74
CA GLU A 88 4.08 0.69 -4.92
C GLU A 88 3.64 1.94 -5.71
N MET A 89 4.62 2.66 -6.24
CA MET A 89 4.45 3.84 -7.08
C MET A 89 5.09 3.55 -8.44
N SER A 90 4.26 3.54 -9.48
CA SER A 90 4.72 3.27 -10.85
C SER A 90 4.92 4.58 -11.61
N GLY A 91 5.98 5.30 -11.26
CA GLY A 91 6.32 6.61 -11.80
C GLY A 91 5.85 7.76 -10.92
N GLY A 92 6.27 8.97 -11.28
CA GLY A 92 5.72 10.19 -10.70
C GLY A 92 4.33 10.50 -11.23
N TYR A 93 3.70 11.51 -10.64
CA TYR A 93 2.34 11.90 -11.02
C TYR A 93 2.21 12.18 -12.52
N GLY A 94 1.19 11.60 -13.14
CA GLY A 94 0.89 11.71 -14.57
C GLY A 94 1.79 10.89 -15.49
N HIS A 95 2.78 10.15 -14.97
CA HIS A 95 3.62 9.27 -15.77
C HIS A 95 2.86 8.03 -16.22
N ARG A 96 2.98 7.68 -17.51
CA ARG A 96 2.29 6.55 -18.14
C ARG A 96 3.28 5.47 -18.57
N GLU A 97 3.73 4.66 -17.61
CA GLU A 97 4.57 3.49 -17.88
C GLU A 97 3.75 2.20 -17.72
N ILE A 98 3.00 1.84 -18.77
CA ILE A 98 2.07 0.69 -18.74
C ILE A 98 2.78 -0.62 -18.31
N PRO A 99 3.96 -1.00 -18.84
CA PRO A 99 4.61 -2.25 -18.42
C PRO A 99 4.97 -2.24 -16.93
N ARG A 100 5.48 -1.11 -16.42
CA ARG A 100 5.85 -0.96 -15.02
C ARG A 100 4.63 -1.00 -14.10
N SER A 101 3.60 -0.22 -14.43
CA SER A 101 2.33 -0.24 -13.68
C SER A 101 1.67 -1.62 -13.63
N THR A 102 1.81 -2.41 -14.70
CA THR A 102 1.31 -3.79 -14.74
C THR A 102 2.14 -4.70 -13.83
N TRP A 103 3.47 -4.59 -13.87
CA TRP A 103 4.35 -5.37 -13.01
C TRP A 103 4.15 -5.05 -11.52
N ASP A 104 4.18 -3.77 -11.16
CA ASP A 104 4.04 -3.35 -9.77
C ASP A 104 2.62 -3.63 -9.26
N GLY A 105 1.60 -3.28 -10.04
CA GLY A 105 0.20 -3.43 -9.63
C GLY A 105 -0.31 -4.87 -9.61
N CYS A 106 -0.10 -5.62 -10.69
CA CYS A 106 -0.69 -6.96 -10.85
C CYS A 106 0.21 -8.07 -10.28
N CYS A 107 1.53 -7.95 -10.41
CA CYS A 107 2.47 -9.01 -9.99
C CYS A 107 3.00 -8.77 -8.58
N LYS A 108 3.71 -7.66 -8.33
CA LYS A 108 4.29 -7.38 -7.00
C LYS A 108 3.21 -7.19 -5.93
N GLY A 109 2.15 -6.44 -6.25
CA GLY A 109 1.01 -6.20 -5.37
C GLY A 109 0.44 -7.49 -4.77
N SER A 110 -0.02 -8.38 -5.64
CA SER A 110 -0.64 -9.65 -5.26
C SER A 110 0.35 -10.61 -4.59
N LEU A 111 1.60 -10.68 -5.09
CA LEU A 111 2.63 -11.56 -4.52
C LEU A 111 2.97 -11.16 -3.08
N GLY A 112 3.20 -9.86 -2.84
CA GLY A 112 3.47 -9.33 -1.51
C GLY A 112 2.33 -9.65 -0.53
N ASN A 113 1.08 -9.43 -0.95
CA ASN A 113 -0.08 -9.69 -0.11
C ASN A 113 -0.29 -11.18 0.19
N MET A 114 -0.03 -12.06 -0.78
CA MET A 114 -0.08 -13.50 -0.56
C MET A 114 0.90 -13.94 0.55
N TYR A 115 2.14 -13.48 0.49
CA TYR A 115 3.14 -13.80 1.52
C TYR A 115 2.84 -13.16 2.87
N MET A 116 2.26 -11.96 2.91
CA MET A 116 1.79 -11.36 4.17
C MET A 116 0.68 -12.18 4.83
N LEU A 117 -0.32 -12.64 4.05
CA LEU A 117 -1.39 -13.51 4.58
C LEU A 117 -0.85 -14.84 5.08
N GLU A 118 0.08 -15.45 4.34
CA GLU A 118 0.73 -16.68 4.78
C GLU A 118 1.48 -16.48 6.10
N GLU A 119 2.26 -15.40 6.21
CA GLU A 119 2.98 -15.05 7.43
C GLU A 119 2.04 -14.85 8.62
N ILE A 120 0.90 -14.17 8.41
CA ILE A 120 -0.14 -14.01 9.42
C ILE A 120 -0.72 -15.38 9.82
N GLY A 121 -1.04 -16.22 8.84
CA GLY A 121 -1.58 -17.57 9.06
C GLY A 121 -0.64 -18.45 9.87
N GLU A 122 0.66 -18.40 9.58
CA GLU A 122 1.68 -19.16 10.31
C GLU A 122 1.85 -18.65 11.75
N ARG A 123 1.99 -17.34 11.93
CA ARG A 123 2.15 -16.73 13.26
C ARG A 123 0.95 -16.98 14.17
N TYR A 124 -0.24 -17.08 13.59
CA TYR A 124 -1.49 -17.28 14.31
C TYR A 124 -2.19 -18.60 13.95
N HIS A 125 -1.43 -19.66 13.67
CA HIS A 125 -1.98 -20.97 13.26
C HIS A 125 -2.95 -21.63 14.26
N LYS A 126 -2.99 -21.15 15.51
CA LYS A 126 -3.92 -21.62 16.55
C LYS A 126 -5.27 -20.91 16.54
N VAL A 127 -5.41 -19.85 15.74
CA VAL A 127 -6.65 -19.09 15.60
C VAL A 127 -7.64 -19.85 14.71
N SER A 128 -8.94 -19.66 14.94
CA SER A 128 -9.97 -20.36 14.17
C SER A 128 -9.88 -20.04 12.67
N PRO A 129 -10.17 -21.00 11.78
CA PRO A 129 -10.23 -20.72 10.34
C PRO A 129 -11.19 -19.58 9.98
N LYS A 130 -12.30 -19.45 10.74
CA LYS A 130 -13.27 -18.36 10.57
C LYS A 130 -12.64 -16.98 10.85
N SER A 131 -11.82 -16.88 11.87
CA SER A 131 -11.12 -15.62 12.19
C SER A 131 -10.07 -15.31 11.14
N PHE A 132 -9.33 -16.31 10.64
CA PHE A 132 -8.35 -16.10 9.57
C PHE A 132 -9.00 -15.71 8.23
N ALA A 133 -10.18 -16.25 7.92
CA ALA A 133 -10.95 -15.85 6.73
C ALA A 133 -11.40 -14.38 6.75
N ASN A 134 -11.51 -13.79 7.95
CA ASN A 134 -11.82 -12.38 8.13
C ASN A 134 -10.57 -11.48 8.23
N THR A 135 -9.38 -12.03 7.98
CA THR A 135 -8.14 -11.26 7.93
C THR A 135 -7.90 -10.75 6.50
N TYR A 136 -7.71 -9.44 6.39
CA TYR A 136 -7.40 -8.77 5.14
C TYR A 136 -6.00 -8.19 5.22
N VAL A 137 -5.29 -8.24 4.09
CA VAL A 137 -4.10 -7.43 3.84
C VAL A 137 -4.36 -6.58 2.62
N PHE A 138 -3.79 -5.38 2.56
CA PHE A 138 -4.07 -4.44 1.49
C PHE A 138 -2.82 -4.02 0.74
N PHE A 139 -3.02 -3.51 -0.46
CA PHE A 139 -1.97 -2.99 -1.31
C PHE A 139 -2.45 -1.66 -1.86
N VAL A 140 -1.59 -0.66 -1.77
CA VAL A 140 -1.85 0.65 -2.35
C VAL A 140 -0.99 0.78 -3.58
N HIS A 141 -1.61 1.10 -4.70
CA HIS A 141 -0.92 1.33 -5.96
C HIS A 141 -1.15 2.76 -6.42
N THR A 142 -0.08 3.46 -6.76
CA THR A 142 -0.20 4.72 -7.49
C THR A 142 0.40 4.58 -8.87
N TYR A 143 -0.31 5.10 -9.87
CA TYR A 143 0.13 5.08 -11.26
C TYR A 143 -0.63 6.17 -12.02
N GLU A 144 0.01 6.79 -13.02
CA GLU A 144 -0.53 7.97 -13.67
C GLU A 144 -0.94 9.04 -12.63
N ASP A 145 -2.20 9.44 -12.63
CA ASP A 145 -2.83 10.38 -11.70
C ASP A 145 -3.70 9.68 -10.64
N LYS A 146 -3.62 8.34 -10.54
CA LYS A 146 -4.54 7.53 -9.75
C LYS A 146 -3.87 6.92 -8.53
N ILE A 147 -4.72 6.66 -7.54
CA ILE A 147 -4.46 5.78 -6.42
C ILE A 147 -5.52 4.67 -6.41
N GLU A 148 -5.09 3.44 -6.16
CA GLU A 148 -5.97 2.28 -6.02
C GLU A 148 -5.66 1.54 -4.72
N ILE A 149 -6.72 1.08 -4.05
CA ILE A 149 -6.61 0.16 -2.91
C ILE A 149 -7.08 -1.21 -3.35
N TRP A 150 -6.22 -2.19 -3.12
CA TRP A 150 -6.50 -3.60 -3.35
C TRP A 150 -6.48 -4.34 -2.02
N GLN A 151 -7.29 -5.38 -1.89
CA GLN A 151 -7.34 -6.22 -0.69
C GLN A 151 -7.23 -7.69 -1.06
N MET A 152 -6.51 -8.45 -0.23
CA MET A 152 -6.45 -9.89 -0.27
C MET A 152 -7.01 -10.48 1.01
N HIS A 153 -7.83 -11.52 0.87
CA HIS A 153 -8.23 -12.38 1.98
C HIS A 153 -8.46 -13.82 1.51
N ASN A 154 -8.58 -14.72 2.48
CA ASN A 154 -8.82 -16.14 2.25
C ASN A 154 -10.32 -16.45 2.34
N CYS A 155 -11.05 -16.37 1.22
CA CYS A 155 -12.52 -16.49 1.21
C CYS A 155 -13.01 -17.94 1.43
N ALA A 156 -12.19 -18.93 1.08
CA ALA A 156 -12.41 -20.34 1.35
C ALA A 156 -11.07 -21.08 1.44
N ARG A 157 -11.04 -22.31 1.96
CA ARG A 157 -9.78 -23.05 2.17
C ARG A 157 -8.95 -23.14 0.87
N GLY A 158 -7.82 -22.42 0.85
CA GLY A 158 -6.88 -22.41 -0.27
C GLY A 158 -7.30 -21.51 -1.44
N ILE A 159 -8.35 -20.69 -1.26
CA ILE A 159 -8.84 -19.75 -2.27
C ILE A 159 -8.61 -18.34 -1.76
N LEU A 160 -7.67 -17.65 -2.38
CA LEU A 160 -7.39 -16.24 -2.13
C LEU A 160 -8.21 -15.39 -3.10
N GLN A 161 -8.92 -14.40 -2.57
CA GLN A 161 -9.60 -13.39 -3.36
C GLN A 161 -8.76 -12.11 -3.34
N TRP A 162 -8.47 -11.59 -4.53
CA TRP A 162 -7.77 -10.32 -4.75
C TRP A 162 -8.68 -9.37 -5.48
N GLU A 163 -9.00 -8.24 -4.87
CA GLU A 163 -9.96 -7.29 -5.44
C GLU A 163 -9.54 -5.84 -5.23
N ARG A 164 -9.85 -5.00 -6.21
CA ARG A 164 -9.74 -3.55 -6.07
C ARG A 164 -10.99 -3.04 -5.39
N THR A 165 -10.84 -2.49 -4.20
CA THR A 165 -11.95 -1.96 -3.42
C THR A 165 -12.18 -0.48 -3.72
N HIS A 166 -11.11 0.28 -3.92
CA HIS A 166 -11.21 1.73 -4.12
C HIS A 166 -10.29 2.21 -5.25
N LYS A 167 -10.70 3.32 -5.87
CA LYS A 167 -9.94 4.05 -6.87
C LYS A 167 -10.30 5.52 -6.81
N ALA A 168 -9.29 6.39 -6.80
CA ALA A 168 -9.48 7.83 -6.89
C ALA A 168 -8.39 8.48 -7.75
N ILE A 169 -8.61 9.74 -8.13
CA ILE A 169 -7.58 10.62 -8.68
C ILE A 169 -6.91 11.33 -7.52
N VAL A 170 -5.57 11.44 -7.55
CA VAL A 170 -4.81 12.19 -6.55
C VAL A 170 -4.84 13.68 -6.91
N PRO A 171 -5.44 14.55 -6.09
CA PRO A 171 -5.70 15.93 -6.47
C PRO A 171 -4.47 16.82 -6.23
N ILE A 172 -3.46 16.76 -7.11
CA ILE A 172 -2.23 17.58 -6.97
C ILE A 172 -2.45 19.08 -7.22
N CYS A 173 -3.52 19.46 -7.94
CA CYS A 173 -3.89 20.83 -8.23
C CYS A 173 -5.28 21.11 -7.67
N TYR A 174 -5.36 21.74 -6.50
CA TYR A 174 -6.64 21.95 -5.81
C TYR A 174 -7.68 22.68 -6.68
N GLU A 175 -7.32 23.78 -7.34
CA GLU A 175 -8.27 24.58 -8.12
C GLU A 175 -8.88 23.80 -9.31
N GLU A 176 -8.05 23.03 -10.00
CA GLU A 176 -8.47 22.26 -11.18
C GLU A 176 -9.14 20.94 -10.80
N GLN A 177 -8.74 20.35 -9.66
CA GLN A 177 -9.08 18.98 -9.28
C GLN A 177 -9.86 18.89 -7.96
N LYS A 178 -10.44 20.00 -7.47
CA LYS A 178 -11.27 20.03 -6.25
C LYS A 178 -12.39 18.98 -6.23
N THR A 179 -12.91 18.63 -7.40
CA THR A 179 -13.96 17.60 -7.54
C THR A 179 -13.48 16.21 -7.14
N HIS A 180 -12.17 15.94 -7.24
CA HIS A 180 -11.56 14.65 -6.88
C HIS A 180 -11.09 14.61 -5.43
N LEU A 181 -11.04 15.74 -4.73
CA LEU A 181 -10.57 15.79 -3.35
C LEU A 181 -11.44 14.95 -2.42
N PHE A 182 -12.76 15.00 -2.58
CA PHE A 182 -13.67 14.21 -1.76
C PHE A 182 -13.45 12.71 -1.96
N ASP A 183 -13.37 12.25 -3.21
CA ASP A 183 -13.13 10.83 -3.52
C ASP A 183 -11.78 10.36 -2.98
N PHE A 184 -10.74 11.19 -3.08
CA PHE A 184 -9.41 10.90 -2.55
C PHE A 184 -9.40 10.82 -1.01
N VAL A 185 -10.06 11.78 -0.34
CA VAL A 185 -10.15 11.78 1.13
C VAL A 185 -10.98 10.59 1.63
N ILE A 186 -12.08 10.23 0.97
CA ILE A 186 -12.87 9.05 1.30
C ILE A 186 -12.01 7.79 1.16
N LEU A 187 -11.26 7.67 0.06
CA LEU A 187 -10.35 6.54 -0.14
C LEU A 187 -9.30 6.43 0.96
N LEU A 188 -8.69 7.55 1.36
CA LEU A 188 -7.74 7.56 2.50
C LEU A 188 -8.44 7.21 3.81
N TRP A 189 -9.68 7.66 4.01
CA TRP A 189 -10.45 7.35 5.20
C TRP A 189 -10.81 5.86 5.29
N ASP A 190 -11.19 5.24 4.18
CA ASP A 190 -11.51 3.80 4.14
C ASP A 190 -10.27 2.89 4.31
N LEU A 191 -9.07 3.47 4.23
CA LEU A 191 -7.81 2.81 4.58
C LEU A 191 -7.56 2.79 6.11
N LYS A 192 -8.20 3.67 6.87
CA LYS A 192 -8.09 3.79 8.34
C LYS A 192 -8.88 2.70 9.06
#